data_AF-A0A0S8ZJA5-F1
#
_entry.id   AF-A0A0S8ZJA5-F1
#
_cell.length_a   1.000
_cell.length_b   1.000
_cell.length_c   1.000
_cell.angle_alpha   90.00
_cell.angle_beta   90.00
_cell.angle_gamma   90.00
#
_symmetry.space_group_name_H-M   'P 1'
#
loop_
_entity.id
_entity.type
_entity.pdbx_description
1 polymer ?
#
loop_
_entity_poly.entity_id
_entity_poly.type
_entity_poly.pdbx_seq_one_letter_code
_entity_poly.pdbx_strand_id
1 'polypeptide(L)' 'MGVISGTTNNDVVIGTSEADSIFGLAGDDILDGGVGLDILSGGSGDDIYILDKIPELKSDFTSV' A
#
# COMPACT_ATOMS: atom_id res chain seq x y z
N MET A 1 6.22 13.24 1.85
CA MET A 1 6.03 11.90 2.45
C MET A 1 4.78 11.92 3.30
N GLY A 2 3.66 11.57 2.67
CA GLY A 2 2.37 11.42 3.34
C GLY A 2 2.26 10.04 3.98
N VAL A 3 1.41 9.95 5.01
CA VAL A 3 0.99 8.66 5.58
C VAL A 3 -0.50 8.53 5.34
N ILE A 4 -0.90 7.47 4.66
CA ILE A 4 -2.28 7.14 4.36
C ILE A 4 -2.58 5.80 5.01
N SER A 5 -3.66 5.73 5.78
CA SER A 5 -4.06 4.50 6.45
C SER A 5 -5.53 4.22 6.16
N GLY A 6 -5.80 2.98 5.78
CA GLY A 6 -7.13 2.40 5.67
C GLY A 6 -7.72 2.09 7.05
N THR A 7 -8.66 1.17 7.06
CA THR A 7 -9.46 0.74 8.20
C THR A 7 -9.28 -0.75 8.43
N THR A 8 -10.12 -1.37 9.27
CA THR A 8 -10.11 -2.83 9.46
C THR A 8 -11.12 -3.54 8.56
N ASN A 9 -11.53 -2.89 7.46
CA ASN A 9 -12.43 -3.44 6.46
C ASN A 9 -11.73 -3.36 5.10
N ASN A 10 -12.34 -3.96 4.08
CA ASN A 10 -11.83 -3.92 2.73
C ASN A 10 -11.86 -2.48 2.18
N ASP A 11 -10.69 -1.92 1.94
CA ASP A 11 -10.49 -0.55 1.52
C ASP A 11 -9.89 -0.44 0.11
N VAL A 12 -10.17 0.68 -0.55
CA VAL A 12 -9.48 1.10 -1.77
C VAL A 12 -8.75 2.38 -1.46
N VAL A 13 -7.42 2.29 -1.40
CA VAL A 13 -6.55 3.38 -0.99
C VAL A 13 -5.69 3.80 -2.17
N ILE A 14 -5.74 5.09 -2.51
CA ILE A 14 -5.01 5.67 -3.62
C ILE A 14 -4.11 6.78 -3.07
N GLY A 15 -2.82 6.66 -3.35
CA GLY A 15 -1.77 7.62 -3.02
C GLY A 15 -1.78 8.86 -3.88
N THR A 16 -0.78 9.71 -3.66
CA THR A 16 -0.67 11.00 -4.35
C THR A 16 0.39 10.95 -5.45
N SER A 17 0.86 12.12 -5.89
CA SER A 17 2.02 12.24 -6.78
C SER A 17 3.34 12.41 -6.03
N GLU A 18 3.32 12.30 -4.70
CA GLU A 18 4.50 12.30 -3.86
C GLU A 18 4.78 10.89 -3.34
N ALA A 19 5.98 10.67 -2.78
CA ALA A 19 6.25 9.45 -2.04
C ALA A 19 5.32 9.36 -0.82
N ASP A 20 4.58 8.27 -0.68
CA ASP A 20 3.61 8.02 0.38
C ASP A 20 3.89 6.69 1.10
N SER A 21 3.43 6.60 2.35
CA SER A 21 3.38 5.34 3.10
C SER A 21 1.92 4.97 3.30
N ILE A 22 1.48 3.92 2.62
CA ILE A 22 0.09 3.47 2.56
C ILE A 22 -0.05 2.17 3.35
N PHE A 23 -0.99 2.15 4.30
CA PHE A 23 -1.27 1.01 5.17
C PHE A 23 -2.73 0.57 5.04
N GLY A 24 -2.99 -0.65 4.56
CA GLY A 24 -4.32 -1.25 4.45
C GLY A 24 -4.90 -1.66 5.81
N LEU A 25 -4.06 -2.26 6.65
CA LEU A 25 -4.34 -2.82 7.99
C LEU A 25 -4.98 -4.21 7.95
N ALA A 26 -6.31 -4.31 7.93
CA ALA A 26 -6.99 -5.60 7.98
C ALA A 26 -8.19 -5.58 7.04
N GLY A 27 -8.48 -6.71 6.40
CA GLY A 27 -9.43 -6.78 5.30
C GLY A 27 -8.72 -7.07 3.99
N ASP A 28 -9.48 -7.23 2.92
CA ASP A 28 -8.91 -7.44 1.58
C ASP A 28 -8.82 -6.09 0.87
N ASP A 29 -7.62 -5.51 0.85
CA ASP A 29 -7.42 -4.12 0.43
C ASP A 29 -6.89 -4.00 -1.00
N ILE A 30 -7.19 -2.87 -1.65
CA ILE A 30 -6.56 -2.45 -2.91
C ILE A 30 -5.74 -1.20 -2.63
N LEU A 31 -4.41 -1.32 -2.70
CA LEU A 31 -3.48 -0.23 -2.44
C LEU A 31 -2.80 0.22 -3.74
N ASP A 32 -3.01 1.47 -4.12
CA ASP A 32 -2.36 2.13 -5.25
C ASP A 32 -1.46 3.25 -4.72
N GLY A 33 -0.16 3.17 -4.98
CA GLY A 33 0.82 4.18 -4.57
C GLY A 33 0.67 5.52 -5.29
N GLY A 34 0.06 5.52 -6.48
CA GLY A 34 0.03 6.68 -7.34
C GLY A 34 1.38 6.89 -8.04
N VAL A 35 1.85 8.14 -8.09
CA VAL A 35 3.16 8.46 -8.68
C VAL A 35 4.10 8.76 -7.53
N GLY A 36 5.16 7.98 -7.35
CA GLY A 36 5.94 8.17 -6.13
C GLY A 36 7.07 7.19 -6.00
N LEU A 37 7.73 7.17 -4.85
CA LEU A 37 8.42 5.96 -4.41
C LEU A 37 7.77 5.62 -3.10
N ASP A 38 6.78 4.74 -3.19
CA ASP A 38 5.83 4.52 -2.12
C ASP A 38 6.20 3.28 -1.31
N ILE A 39 5.66 3.24 -0.09
CA ILE A 39 5.71 2.08 0.79
C ILE A 39 4.28 1.62 0.93
N LEU A 40 3.94 0.48 0.33
CA LEU A 40 2.60 -0.10 0.41
C LEU A 40 2.63 -1.30 1.33
N SER A 41 1.82 -1.28 2.38
CA SER A 41 1.65 -2.39 3.31
C SER A 41 0.18 -2.73 3.47
N GLY A 42 -0.25 -3.91 3.02
CA GLY A 42 -1.64 -4.36 3.07
C GLY A 42 -2.03 -4.82 4.47
N GLY A 43 -1.14 -5.55 5.13
CA GLY A 43 -1.40 -6.07 6.47
C GLY A 43 -2.06 -7.45 6.42
N SER A 44 -3.21 -7.61 7.07
CA SER A 44 -3.89 -8.91 7.21
C SER A 44 -5.07 -9.05 6.26
N GLY A 45 -4.99 -9.98 5.32
CA GLY A 45 -6.04 -10.26 4.34
C GLY A 45 -5.43 -10.58 2.99
N ASP A 46 -6.27 -10.72 1.98
CA ASP A 46 -5.83 -10.92 0.60
C ASP A 46 -5.76 -9.56 -0.13
N ASP A 47 -4.58 -8.92 -0.08
CA ASP A 47 -4.39 -7.57 -0.60
C ASP A 47 -3.90 -7.53 -2.05
N ILE A 48 -4.31 -6.48 -2.78
CA ILE A 48 -3.91 -6.18 -4.16
C ILE A 48 -3.10 -4.88 -4.17
N TYR A 49 -1.87 -4.95 -4.68
CA TYR A 49 -0.97 -3.81 -4.80
C TYR A 49 -0.88 -3.37 -6.26
N ILE A 50 -1.24 -2.12 -6.54
CA ILE A 50 -1.05 -1.46 -7.82
C ILE A 50 0.24 -0.65 -7.71
N LEU A 51 1.27 -1.09 -8.44
CA LEU A 51 2.58 -0.46 -8.45
C LEU A 51 2.82 0.29 -9.74
N ASP A 52 3.39 1.49 -9.63
CA ASP A 52 3.97 2.19 -10.76
C ASP A 52 5.48 1.93 -10.85
N LYS A 53 6.17 1.61 -9.74
CA LYS A 53 7.59 1.22 -9.74
C LYS A 53 7.88 -0.04 -8.93
N ILE A 54 8.81 -0.82 -9.48
CA ILE A 54 9.28 -2.09 -8.90
C ILE A 54 9.76 -1.99 -7.44
N PRO A 55 10.40 -0.89 -6.97
CA PRO A 55 10.83 -0.80 -5.57
C PRO A 55 9.72 -0.73 -4.51
N GLU A 56 8.47 -0.47 -4.86
CA GLU A 56 7.36 -0.24 -3.92
C GLU A 56 6.89 -1.48 -3.16
N LEU A 57 7.05 -2.68 -3.73
CA LEU A 57 6.60 -3.94 -3.13
C LEU A 57 7.48 -4.50 -1.99
N LYS A 58 8.46 -3.74 -1.51
CA LYS A 58 9.50 -4.30 -0.64
C LYS A 58 9.09 -4.53 0.82
N SER A 59 8.04 -3.90 1.36
CA SER A 59 7.78 -4.07 2.81
C SER A 59 7.17 -5.42 3.16
N ASP A 60 6.27 -5.95 2.33
CA ASP A 60 5.40 -7.06 2.75
C ASP A 60 5.90 -8.44 2.31
N PHE A 61 6.80 -8.52 1.33
CA PHE A 61 7.34 -9.77 0.80
C PHE A 61 8.76 -10.11 1.29
N THR A 62 9.36 -9.31 2.18
CA THR A 62 10.75 -9.49 2.64
C THR A 62 10.89 -10.49 3.80
N SER A 63 9.94 -11.42 3.97
CA SER A 63 10.09 -12.58 4.85
C SER A 63 10.78 -13.74 4.11
N VAL A 64 12.08 -13.60 3.81
CA VAL A 64 12.99 -14.73 3.52
C VAL A 64 14.28 -14.54 4.31
#